data_AF-A0A963EP93-F1
#
_entry.id   AF-A0A963EP93-F1
#
_cell.length_a   1.000
_cell.length_b   1.000
_cell.length_c   1.000
_cell.angle_alpha   90.00
_cell.angle_beta   90.00
_cell.angle_gamma   90.00
#
_symmetry.space_group_name_H-M   'P 1'
#
loop_
_entity.id
_entity.type
_entity.pdbx_description
1 polymer ?
#
loop_
_entity_poly.entity_id
_entity_poly.type
_entity_poly.pdbx_seq_one_letter_code
_entity_poly.pdbx_strand_id
1 'polypeptide(L)'
;MAVKLDDKLVIAISSRALFNLDASHRVYEEEGLQAFSDYQIAREEEPLEPGEAFPLVHKLLRLNDRLGEDRQVEVVLLSRNSADTGLRVFNSIEHYGLAISRAAFCGGESPWRYINAFGCKLFLSNEAQDVRHALECGVAAATLVSKQGGVSSSDQLRFAFDGDAVVFSDEAERVFKSEGLEAFAASERAAAKEPLGGGPFKPFLAALHSLQQSFPPSEAPIRTALVTARSAPAHERVI
;
A
#
# COMPACT_ATOMS: atom_id res chain seq x y z
N MET A 1 10.88 -20.31 -17.04
CA MET A 1 10.86 -18.91 -17.52
C MET A 1 10.93 -18.01 -16.29
N ALA A 2 11.83 -17.03 -16.26
CA ALA A 2 11.90 -16.09 -15.14
C ALA A 2 10.61 -15.26 -15.11
N VAL A 3 9.87 -15.36 -14.01
CA VAL A 3 8.66 -14.57 -13.78
C VAL A 3 9.06 -13.10 -13.80
N LYS A 4 8.63 -12.35 -14.82
CA LYS A 4 8.83 -10.90 -14.86
C LYS A 4 8.03 -10.30 -13.71
N LEU A 5 8.71 -9.66 -12.75
CA LEU A 5 8.05 -8.96 -11.64
C LEU A 5 7.16 -7.79 -12.11
N ASP A 6 7.33 -7.32 -13.35
CA ASP A 6 6.63 -6.13 -13.86
C ASP A 6 5.10 -6.27 -13.90
N ASP A 7 4.57 -7.50 -14.02
CA ASP A 7 3.12 -7.73 -14.11
C ASP A 7 2.46 -8.05 -12.77
N LYS A 8 3.24 -8.17 -11.68
CA LYS A 8 2.72 -8.50 -10.35
C LYS A 8 2.34 -7.27 -9.55
N LEU A 9 1.23 -7.40 -8.83
CA LEU A 9 0.87 -6.48 -7.75
C LEU A 9 1.65 -6.84 -6.49
N VAL A 10 2.79 -6.18 -6.30
CA VAL A 10 3.62 -6.32 -5.10
C VAL A 10 3.31 -5.19 -4.12
N ILE A 11 2.88 -5.53 -2.90
CA ILE A 11 2.51 -4.55 -1.86
C ILE A 11 3.42 -4.75 -0.64
N ALA A 12 4.10 -3.69 -0.23
CA ALA A 12 4.84 -3.66 1.03
C ALA A 12 3.91 -3.25 2.18
N ILE A 13 4.04 -3.91 3.33
CA ILE A 13 3.27 -3.59 4.52
C ILE A 13 4.13 -3.59 5.77
N SER A 14 3.93 -2.61 6.66
CA SER A 14 4.60 -2.62 7.95
C SER A 14 3.98 -3.60 8.96
N SER A 15 4.78 -4.14 9.88
CA SER A 15 4.29 -5.10 10.89
C SER A 15 3.13 -4.54 11.71
N ARG A 16 3.18 -3.25 12.08
CA ARG A 16 2.11 -2.57 12.85
C ARG A 16 0.85 -2.28 12.03
N ALA A 17 0.95 -2.21 10.71
CA ALA A 17 -0.22 -2.12 9.84
C ALA A 17 -0.89 -3.48 9.68
N LEU A 18 -0.09 -4.55 9.58
CA LEU A 18 -0.59 -5.91 9.41
C LEU A 18 -1.17 -6.50 10.71
N PHE A 19 -0.53 -6.26 11.84
CA PHE A 19 -0.92 -6.79 13.15
C PHE A 19 -0.97 -5.70 14.22
N ASN A 20 -1.83 -5.91 15.21
CA ASN A 20 -1.88 -5.07 16.40
C ASN A 20 -0.66 -5.34 17.28
N LEU A 21 0.21 -4.34 17.37
CA LEU A 21 1.44 -4.37 18.15
C LEU A 21 1.44 -3.30 19.24
N ASP A 22 0.30 -2.66 19.53
CA ASP A 22 0.24 -1.47 20.39
C ASP A 22 0.72 -1.73 21.82
N ALA A 23 0.41 -2.91 22.38
CA ALA A 23 0.92 -3.30 23.69
C ALA A 23 2.45 -3.39 23.71
N SER A 24 3.04 -4.06 22.71
CA SER A 24 4.50 -4.17 22.61
C SER A 24 5.15 -2.83 22.29
N HIS A 25 4.51 -2.00 21.47
CA HIS A 25 5.03 -0.67 21.15
C HIS A 25 5.05 0.24 22.37
N ARG A 26 4.04 0.15 23.25
CA ARG A 26 4.04 0.86 24.53
C ARG A 26 5.22 0.44 25.41
N VAL A 27 5.52 -0.85 25.51
CA VAL A 27 6.71 -1.34 26.23
C VAL A 27 7.99 -0.76 25.65
N TYR A 28 8.10 -0.65 24.32
CA TYR A 28 9.24 0.02 23.68
C TYR A 28 9.33 1.51 24.06
N GLU A 29 8.21 2.24 24.03
CA GLU A 29 8.19 3.68 24.35
C GLU A 29 8.48 3.96 25.83
N GLU A 30 7.99 3.11 26.74
CA GLU A 30 8.09 3.31 28.19
C GLU A 30 9.37 2.70 28.79
N GLU A 31 9.80 1.53 28.30
CA GLU A 31 10.86 0.71 28.93
C GLU A 31 12.07 0.46 28.01
N GLY A 32 11.96 0.83 26.73
CA GLY A 32 13.05 0.77 25.76
C GLY A 32 13.22 -0.58 25.03
N LEU A 33 14.27 -0.66 24.21
CA LEU A 33 14.46 -1.73 23.24
C LEU A 33 14.65 -3.12 23.87
N GLN A 34 15.37 -3.22 25.00
CA GLN A 34 15.62 -4.53 25.63
C GLN A 34 14.32 -5.12 26.18
N ALA A 35 13.54 -4.33 26.93
CA ALA A 35 12.25 -4.76 27.47
C ALA A 35 11.26 -5.14 26.36
N PHE A 36 11.27 -4.39 25.26
CA PHE A 36 10.51 -4.75 24.05
C PHE A 36 10.93 -6.11 23.48
N SER A 37 12.24 -6.36 23.36
CA SER A 37 12.74 -7.63 22.81
C SER A 37 12.35 -8.81 23.70
N ASP A 38 12.56 -8.69 25.02
CA ASP A 38 12.17 -9.71 25.99
C ASP A 38 10.64 -9.95 25.97
N TYR A 39 9.85 -8.88 25.82
CA TYR A 39 8.39 -8.97 25.70
C TYR A 39 7.95 -9.75 24.46
N GLN A 40 8.62 -9.54 23.31
CA GLN A 40 8.31 -10.23 22.05
C GLN A 40 8.71 -11.70 22.11
N ILE A 41 9.92 -12.01 22.59
CA ILE A 41 10.43 -13.37 22.70
C ILE A 41 9.58 -14.19 23.67
N ALA A 42 9.22 -13.64 24.82
CA ALA A 42 8.38 -14.33 25.81
C ALA A 42 6.98 -14.69 25.28
N ARG A 43 6.53 -14.03 24.20
CA ARG A 43 5.21 -14.22 23.58
C ARG A 43 5.32 -14.65 22.12
N GLU A 44 6.44 -15.22 21.73
CA GLU A 44 6.73 -15.59 20.34
C GLU A 44 5.65 -16.52 19.75
N GLU A 45 5.15 -17.44 20.56
CA GLU A 45 4.10 -18.41 20.21
C GLU A 45 2.67 -17.88 20.37
N GLU A 46 2.49 -16.65 20.87
CA GLU A 46 1.18 -16.02 21.02
C GLU A 46 0.85 -15.19 19.76
N PRO A 47 -0.11 -15.62 18.91
CA PRO A 47 -0.44 -14.90 17.69
C PRO A 47 -0.91 -13.47 18.00
N LEU A 48 -0.43 -12.52 17.20
CA LEU A 48 -0.86 -11.14 17.28
C LEU A 48 -2.29 -11.00 16.76
N GLU A 49 -3.05 -10.05 17.33
CA GLU A 49 -4.37 -9.74 16.79
C GLU A 49 -4.26 -9.06 15.41
N PRO A 50 -5.27 -9.19 14.54
CA PRO A 50 -5.31 -8.51 13.25
C PRO A 50 -5.19 -6.99 13.37
N GLY A 51 -4.30 -6.38 12.57
CA GLY A 51 -4.14 -4.93 12.47
C GLY A 51 -5.08 -4.29 11.44
N GLU A 52 -4.92 -2.99 11.22
CA GLU A 52 -5.81 -2.20 10.35
C GLU A 52 -5.81 -2.66 8.89
N ALA A 53 -4.66 -3.07 8.35
CA ALA A 53 -4.56 -3.55 6.97
C ALA A 53 -4.84 -5.05 6.82
N PHE A 54 -5.00 -5.79 7.91
CA PHE A 54 -5.18 -7.25 7.85
C PHE A 54 -6.34 -7.64 6.92
N PRO A 55 -7.55 -7.03 6.98
CA PRO A 55 -8.64 -7.42 6.10
C PRO A 55 -8.33 -7.17 4.61
N LEU A 56 -7.60 -6.09 4.32
CA LEU A 56 -7.17 -5.75 2.96
C LEU A 56 -6.15 -6.76 2.44
N VAL A 57 -5.10 -7.04 3.22
CA VAL A 57 -4.04 -8.00 2.88
C VAL A 57 -4.60 -9.41 2.69
N HIS A 58 -5.47 -9.85 3.61
CA HIS A 58 -6.11 -11.16 3.52
C HIS A 58 -6.93 -11.30 2.24
N LYS A 59 -7.75 -10.30 1.89
CA LYS A 59 -8.53 -10.32 0.64
C LYS A 59 -7.65 -10.29 -0.61
N LEU A 60 -6.57 -9.50 -0.60
CA LEU A 60 -5.61 -9.41 -1.70
C LEU A 60 -4.91 -10.74 -1.94
N LEU A 61 -4.40 -11.39 -0.89
CA LEU A 61 -3.71 -12.68 -1.01
C LEU A 61 -4.64 -13.79 -1.49
N ARG A 62 -5.91 -13.81 -1.05
CA ARG A 62 -6.93 -14.77 -1.50
C ARG A 62 -7.30 -14.62 -2.98
N LEU A 63 -6.95 -13.52 -3.65
CA LEU A 63 -7.11 -13.44 -5.10
C LEU A 63 -6.27 -14.49 -5.84
N ASN A 64 -5.11 -14.85 -5.28
CA ASN A 64 -4.25 -15.88 -5.86
C ASN A 64 -4.93 -17.26 -5.89
N ASP A 65 -5.81 -17.57 -4.94
CA ASP A 65 -6.56 -18.84 -4.91
C ASP A 65 -7.44 -19.01 -6.16
N ARG A 66 -7.90 -17.89 -6.73
CA ARG A 66 -8.71 -17.87 -7.96
C ARG A 66 -7.88 -17.81 -9.24
N LEU A 67 -6.59 -17.48 -9.14
CA LEU A 67 -5.66 -17.36 -10.27
C LEU A 67 -4.79 -18.63 -10.44
N GLY A 68 -4.75 -19.53 -9.45
CA GLY A 68 -4.00 -20.77 -9.53
C GLY A 68 -2.49 -20.54 -9.55
N GLU A 69 -1.81 -21.09 -10.56
CA GLU A 69 -0.34 -20.97 -10.71
C GLU A 69 0.10 -19.58 -11.15
N ASP A 70 -0.78 -18.79 -11.78
CA ASP A 70 -0.55 -17.41 -12.19
C ASP A 70 -0.74 -16.44 -11.03
N ARG A 71 -0.04 -16.67 -9.90
CA ARG A 71 -0.11 -15.79 -8.73
C ARG A 71 0.38 -14.38 -9.09
N GLN A 72 -0.55 -13.43 -9.12
CA GLN A 72 -0.27 -12.05 -9.49
C GLN A 72 -0.19 -11.10 -8.30
N VAL A 73 -0.60 -11.52 -7.10
CA VAL A 73 -0.52 -10.69 -5.89
C VAL A 73 0.58 -11.19 -4.98
N GLU A 74 1.42 -10.28 -4.50
CA GLU A 74 2.45 -10.57 -3.53
C GLU A 74 2.46 -9.50 -2.44
N VAL A 75 2.60 -9.93 -1.19
CA VAL A 75 2.74 -9.03 -0.04
C VAL A 75 4.11 -9.25 0.59
N VAL A 76 4.81 -8.15 0.87
CA VAL A 76 6.13 -8.13 1.50
C VAL A 76 6.02 -7.47 2.86
N LEU A 77 6.46 -8.16 3.90
CA LEU A 77 6.52 -7.59 5.24
C LEU A 77 7.78 -6.71 5.39
N LEU A 78 7.60 -5.46 5.76
CA LEU A 78 8.69 -4.52 6.04
C LEU A 78 8.66 -4.11 7.51
N SER A 79 9.62 -4.57 8.29
CA SER A 79 9.67 -4.31 9.71
C SER A 79 10.87 -3.47 10.12
N ARG A 80 10.62 -2.52 11.03
CA ARG A 80 11.68 -1.87 11.81
C ARG A 80 12.20 -2.77 12.93
N ASN A 81 11.50 -3.86 13.25
CA ASN A 81 11.96 -4.80 14.26
C ASN A 81 13.27 -5.48 13.81
N SER A 82 13.97 -6.02 14.79
CA SER A 82 15.07 -6.95 14.56
C SER A 82 14.55 -8.31 14.09
N ALA A 83 15.40 -9.15 13.52
CA ALA A 83 14.98 -10.47 13.03
C ALA A 83 14.54 -11.40 14.18
N ASP A 84 15.22 -11.32 15.32
CA ASP A 84 14.91 -12.02 16.58
C ASP A 84 13.50 -11.66 17.09
N THR A 85 13.13 -10.39 17.11
CA THR A 85 11.77 -9.96 17.51
C THR A 85 10.74 -10.11 16.37
N GLY A 86 11.18 -10.53 15.19
CA GLY A 86 10.34 -10.76 14.02
C GLY A 86 9.61 -12.09 14.01
N LEU A 87 10.08 -13.08 14.79
CA LEU A 87 9.51 -14.43 14.81
C LEU A 87 8.03 -14.44 15.19
N ARG A 88 7.62 -13.68 16.21
CA ARG A 88 6.21 -13.56 16.59
C ARG A 88 5.32 -13.08 15.44
N VAL A 89 5.83 -12.16 14.60
CA VAL A 89 5.11 -11.68 13.42
C VAL A 89 4.97 -12.81 12.39
N PHE A 90 6.01 -13.60 12.16
CA PHE A 90 5.93 -14.77 11.27
C PHE A 90 5.01 -15.86 11.79
N ASN A 91 5.07 -16.18 13.08
CA ASN A 91 4.16 -17.12 13.72
C ASN A 91 2.70 -16.66 13.57
N SER A 92 2.47 -15.35 13.65
CA SER A 92 1.15 -14.76 13.38
C SER A 92 0.75 -14.90 11.90
N ILE A 93 1.67 -14.64 10.96
CA ILE A 93 1.44 -14.84 9.51
C ILE A 93 1.03 -16.29 9.22
N GLU A 94 1.73 -17.26 9.81
CA GLU A 94 1.45 -18.69 9.68
C GLU A 94 0.11 -19.05 10.32
N HIS A 95 -0.15 -18.58 11.55
CA HIS A 95 -1.40 -18.80 12.27
C HIS A 95 -2.62 -18.39 11.46
N TYR A 96 -2.55 -17.27 10.73
CA TYR A 96 -3.63 -16.78 9.88
C TYR A 96 -3.58 -17.30 8.43
N GLY A 97 -2.62 -18.15 8.09
CA GLY A 97 -2.48 -18.70 6.73
C GLY A 97 -2.21 -17.66 5.66
N LEU A 98 -1.55 -16.54 6.00
CA LEU A 98 -1.20 -15.51 5.04
C LEU A 98 0.01 -15.98 4.20
N ALA A 99 -0.17 -16.07 2.88
CA ALA A 99 0.89 -16.49 1.95
C ALA A 99 1.96 -15.39 1.72
N ILE A 100 2.61 -14.94 2.80
CA ILE A 100 3.67 -13.93 2.80
C ILE A 100 5.01 -14.65 2.93
N SER A 101 5.79 -14.68 1.86
CA SER A 101 7.07 -15.40 1.80
C SER A 101 8.30 -14.50 1.79
N ARG A 102 8.12 -13.18 1.70
CA ARG A 102 9.22 -12.20 1.72
C ARG A 102 9.05 -11.22 2.87
N ALA A 103 10.14 -10.96 3.57
CA ALA A 103 10.20 -9.94 4.59
C ALA A 103 11.59 -9.28 4.62
N ALA A 104 11.66 -8.05 5.11
CA ALA A 104 12.90 -7.39 5.50
C ALA A 104 12.77 -6.81 6.92
N PHE A 105 13.77 -7.10 7.76
CA PHE A 105 13.89 -6.62 9.13
C PHE A 105 15.07 -5.66 9.21
N CYS A 106 14.81 -4.43 9.62
CA CYS A 106 15.76 -3.33 9.49
C CYS A 106 16.42 -2.94 10.82
N GLY A 107 16.07 -3.60 11.94
CA GLY A 107 16.77 -3.41 13.22
C GLY A 107 16.77 -1.96 13.74
N GLY A 108 15.67 -1.24 13.52
CA GLY A 108 15.46 0.15 13.92
C GLY A 108 15.49 1.14 12.76
N GLU A 109 16.17 0.80 11.65
CA GLU A 109 16.25 1.66 10.47
C GLU A 109 14.95 1.66 9.67
N SER A 110 14.67 2.76 8.95
CA SER A 110 13.45 2.84 8.14
C SER A 110 13.51 1.87 6.96
N PRO A 111 12.44 1.08 6.71
CA PRO A 111 12.48 -0.01 5.74
C PRO A 111 12.32 0.44 4.29
N TRP A 112 12.15 1.74 4.03
CA TRP A 112 11.77 2.26 2.72
C TRP A 112 12.73 1.88 1.59
N ARG A 113 14.03 1.74 1.90
CA ARG A 113 15.08 1.40 0.92
C ARG A 113 14.82 0.06 0.22
N TYR A 114 14.14 -0.85 0.91
CA TYR A 114 13.81 -2.15 0.38
C TYR A 114 12.57 -2.13 -0.53
N ILE A 115 11.71 -1.10 -0.45
CA ILE A 115 10.48 -1.03 -1.23
C ILE A 115 10.80 -1.08 -2.74
N ASN A 116 11.77 -0.28 -3.19
CA ASN A 116 12.22 -0.27 -4.58
C ASN A 116 12.91 -1.58 -4.98
N ALA A 117 13.76 -2.12 -4.11
CA ALA A 117 14.48 -3.38 -4.37
C ALA A 117 13.53 -4.57 -4.53
N PHE A 118 12.40 -4.57 -3.81
CA PHE A 118 11.37 -5.61 -3.91
C PHE A 118 10.37 -5.40 -5.06
N GLY A 119 10.47 -4.30 -5.80
CA GLY A 119 9.56 -3.96 -6.90
C GLY A 119 8.14 -3.59 -6.44
N CYS A 120 7.99 -3.17 -5.19
CA CYS A 120 6.70 -2.86 -4.59
C CYS A 120 6.04 -1.66 -5.27
N LYS A 121 4.75 -1.78 -5.57
CA LYS A 121 3.94 -0.73 -6.21
C LYS A 121 3.21 0.14 -5.19
N LEU A 122 3.03 -0.35 -3.98
CA LEU A 122 2.37 0.35 -2.87
C LEU A 122 3.02 -0.02 -1.54
N PHE A 123 3.17 0.95 -0.65
CA PHE A 123 3.58 0.75 0.73
C PHE A 123 2.49 1.22 1.71
N LEU A 124 2.09 0.33 2.62
CA LEU A 124 1.09 0.61 3.65
C LEU A 124 1.73 0.58 5.04
N SER A 125 1.53 1.65 5.82
CA SER A 125 2.03 1.73 7.18
C SER A 125 1.10 2.56 8.07
N ASN A 126 1.13 2.32 9.38
CA ASN A 126 0.47 3.19 10.36
C ASN A 126 1.39 4.35 10.78
N GLU A 127 2.66 4.33 10.38
CA GLU A 127 3.61 5.41 10.66
C GLU A 127 3.58 6.48 9.56
N ALA A 128 3.10 7.67 9.91
CA ALA A 128 3.03 8.80 8.97
C ALA A 128 4.42 9.24 8.47
N GLN A 129 5.47 9.11 9.30
CA GLN A 129 6.84 9.46 8.89
C GLN A 129 7.37 8.51 7.81
N ASP A 130 7.18 7.19 7.96
CA ASP A 130 7.61 6.21 6.96
C ASP A 130 6.86 6.42 5.63
N VAL A 131 5.56 6.73 5.70
CA VAL A 131 4.74 7.03 4.51
C VAL A 131 5.24 8.27 3.79
N ARG A 132 5.55 9.35 4.54
CA ARG A 132 6.11 10.58 3.95
C ARG A 132 7.42 10.33 3.24
N HIS A 133 8.37 9.64 3.88
CA HIS A 133 9.67 9.35 3.27
C HIS A 133 9.54 8.49 2.00
N ALA A 134 8.62 7.52 1.99
CA ALA A 134 8.35 6.71 0.81
C ALA A 134 7.82 7.59 -0.35
N LEU A 135 6.86 8.49 -0.08
CA LEU A 135 6.32 9.42 -1.08
C LEU A 135 7.39 10.37 -1.63
N GLU A 136 8.25 10.93 -0.77
CA GLU A 136 9.37 11.79 -1.18
C GLU A 136 10.37 11.06 -2.10
N CYS A 137 10.45 9.73 -1.97
CA CYS A 137 11.27 8.87 -2.81
C CYS A 137 10.55 8.35 -4.06
N GLY A 138 9.36 8.89 -4.39
CA GLY A 138 8.58 8.51 -5.57
C GLY A 138 7.84 7.19 -5.47
N VAL A 139 7.71 6.62 -4.27
CA VAL A 139 6.99 5.37 -4.01
C VAL A 139 5.56 5.68 -3.58
N ALA A 140 4.57 5.00 -4.17
CA ALA A 140 3.18 5.09 -3.69
C ALA A 140 3.11 4.59 -2.25
N ALA A 141 2.67 5.43 -1.32
CA ALA A 141 2.50 5.04 0.07
C ALA A 141 1.29 5.71 0.70
N ALA A 142 0.66 5.02 1.66
CA ALA A 142 -0.50 5.53 2.37
C ALA A 142 -0.49 5.14 3.85
N THR A 143 -0.95 6.08 4.68
CA THR A 143 -1.30 5.80 6.07
C THR A 143 -2.69 5.20 6.13
N LEU A 144 -2.85 4.13 6.88
CA LEU A 144 -4.17 3.55 7.12
C LEU A 144 -4.88 4.34 8.20
N VAL A 145 -6.14 4.65 7.95
CA VAL A 145 -7.02 5.31 8.92
C VAL A 145 -8.27 4.45 9.03
N SER A 146 -8.28 3.54 9.98
CA SER A 146 -9.48 2.76 10.26
C SER A 146 -10.52 3.59 11.01
N LYS A 147 -11.75 3.63 10.49
CA LYS A 147 -12.93 3.95 11.29
C LYS A 147 -13.45 2.62 11.81
N GLN A 148 -13.52 2.43 13.12
CA GLN A 148 -14.14 1.23 13.73
C GLN A 148 -15.55 1.07 13.16
N GLY A 149 -15.72 0.19 12.17
CA GLY A 149 -16.92 0.22 11.33
C GLY A 149 -16.94 -0.86 10.27
N GLY A 150 -17.36 -2.05 10.68
CA GLY A 150 -17.94 -3.10 9.83
C GLY A 150 -16.97 -3.80 8.89
N VAL A 151 -16.55 -5.01 9.25
CA VAL A 151 -16.00 -5.96 8.26
C VAL A 151 -17.11 -6.22 7.24
N SER A 152 -16.98 -5.63 6.06
CA SER A 152 -17.88 -5.94 4.94
C SER A 152 -17.71 -7.41 4.59
N SER A 153 -18.83 -8.16 4.60
CA SER A 153 -18.90 -9.56 4.21
C SER A 153 -18.62 -9.79 2.71
N SER A 154 -18.47 -8.73 1.94
CA SER A 154 -18.11 -8.82 0.52
C SER A 154 -16.62 -9.14 0.35
N ASP A 155 -16.32 -10.18 -0.43
CA ASP A 155 -14.96 -10.51 -0.85
C ASP A 155 -14.40 -9.54 -1.93
N GLN A 156 -15.22 -8.59 -2.41
CA GLN A 156 -14.80 -7.62 -3.41
C GLN A 156 -13.93 -6.52 -2.78
N LEU A 157 -12.76 -6.29 -3.37
CA LEU A 157 -11.89 -5.15 -3.09
C LEU A 157 -12.33 -3.93 -3.90
N ARG A 158 -12.46 -2.79 -3.24
CA ARG A 158 -12.89 -1.53 -3.85
C ARG A 158 -11.83 -0.47 -3.59
N PHE A 159 -11.24 0.06 -4.65
CA PHE A 159 -10.27 1.15 -4.60
C PHE A 159 -10.89 2.39 -5.23
N ALA A 160 -10.86 3.51 -4.51
CA ALA A 160 -11.20 4.82 -5.04
C ALA A 160 -9.93 5.67 -5.03
N PHE A 161 -9.61 6.26 -6.17
CA PHE A 161 -8.44 7.12 -6.35
C PHE A 161 -8.88 8.55 -6.53
N ASP A 162 -8.22 9.46 -5.83
CA ASP A 162 -8.23 10.87 -6.20
C ASP A 162 -7.29 11.06 -7.41
N GLY A 163 -7.85 11.31 -8.59
CA GLY A 163 -7.07 11.45 -9.80
C GLY A 163 -6.06 12.58 -9.70
N ASP A 164 -6.48 13.71 -9.15
CA ASP A 164 -5.74 14.97 -9.23
C ASP A 164 -4.59 15.03 -8.22
N ALA A 165 -4.72 14.34 -7.10
CA ALA A 165 -3.73 14.35 -6.03
C ALA A 165 -2.78 13.14 -6.04
N VAL A 166 -3.20 11.98 -6.58
CA VAL A 166 -2.40 10.74 -6.46
C VAL A 166 -2.07 10.03 -7.76
N VAL A 167 -2.95 10.07 -8.76
CA VAL A 167 -2.75 9.34 -10.04
C VAL A 167 -2.01 10.19 -11.06
N PHE A 168 -2.33 11.47 -11.15
CA PHE A 168 -1.62 12.45 -11.96
C PHE A 168 -0.60 13.21 -11.11
N SER A 169 0.35 13.84 -11.77
CA SER A 169 1.27 14.76 -11.13
C SER A 169 0.51 15.94 -10.48
N ASP A 170 1.03 16.40 -9.35
CA ASP A 170 0.47 17.52 -8.57
C ASP A 170 0.78 18.89 -9.21
N GLU A 171 1.41 18.92 -10.39
CA GLU A 171 1.80 20.12 -11.13
C GLU A 171 0.63 21.09 -11.32
N ALA A 172 -0.54 20.56 -11.68
CA ALA A 172 -1.73 21.38 -11.90
C ALA A 172 -2.33 21.88 -10.57
N GLU A 173 -2.28 21.07 -9.50
CA GLU A 173 -2.75 21.47 -8.17
C GLU A 173 -1.85 22.56 -7.54
N ARG A 174 -0.53 22.51 -7.81
CA ARG A 174 0.41 23.56 -7.40
C ARG A 174 0.03 24.91 -8.01
N VAL A 175 -0.23 24.96 -9.31
CA VAL A 175 -0.67 26.19 -10.01
C VAL A 175 -1.98 26.71 -9.42
N PHE A 176 -2.94 25.83 -9.14
CA PHE A 176 -4.19 26.23 -8.51
C PHE A 176 -3.97 26.83 -7.10
N LYS A 177 -3.12 26.22 -6.28
CA LYS A 177 -2.81 26.70 -4.92
C LYS A 177 -1.97 27.99 -4.93
N SER A 178 -1.07 28.18 -5.88
CA SER A 178 -0.19 29.36 -5.96
C SER A 178 -0.86 30.55 -6.65
N GLU A 179 -1.58 30.32 -7.73
CA GLU A 179 -2.01 31.36 -8.68
C GLU A 179 -3.53 31.42 -8.90
N GLY A 180 -4.28 30.49 -8.29
CA GLY A 180 -5.74 30.49 -8.32
C GLY A 180 -6.36 29.88 -9.58
N LEU A 181 -7.69 29.94 -9.65
CA LEU A 181 -8.50 29.20 -10.63
C LEU A 181 -8.29 29.66 -12.08
N GLU A 182 -8.08 30.96 -12.31
CA GLU A 182 -7.89 31.51 -13.66
C GLU A 182 -6.56 31.05 -14.28
N ALA A 183 -5.48 31.07 -13.50
CA ALA A 183 -4.17 30.58 -13.91
C ALA A 183 -4.18 29.08 -14.17
N PHE A 184 -4.86 28.31 -13.31
CA PHE A 184 -5.10 26.88 -13.51
C PHE A 184 -5.81 26.60 -14.84
N ALA A 185 -6.93 27.28 -15.10
CA ALA A 185 -7.70 27.07 -16.33
C ALA A 185 -6.93 27.47 -17.60
N ALA A 186 -6.11 28.52 -17.53
CA ALA A 186 -5.23 28.94 -18.63
C ALA A 186 -4.12 27.92 -18.88
N SER A 187 -3.46 27.43 -17.82
CA SER A 187 -2.42 26.39 -17.87
C SER A 187 -2.97 25.09 -18.45
N GLU A 188 -4.13 24.63 -17.97
CA GLU A 188 -4.80 23.43 -18.47
C GLU A 188 -5.19 23.53 -19.95
N ARG A 189 -5.67 24.71 -20.39
CA ARG A 189 -6.01 24.95 -21.80
C ARG A 189 -4.77 25.01 -22.69
N ALA A 190 -3.67 25.61 -22.21
CA ALA A 190 -2.42 25.69 -22.95
C ALA A 190 -1.76 24.32 -23.11
N ALA A 191 -1.81 23.49 -22.06
CA ALA A 191 -1.22 22.16 -22.01
C ALA A 191 -2.20 21.04 -22.42
N ALA A 192 -3.34 21.36 -23.05
CA ALA A 192 -4.42 20.39 -23.35
C ALA A 192 -3.96 19.15 -24.14
N LYS A 193 -2.88 19.27 -24.93
CA LYS A 193 -2.29 18.18 -25.72
C LYS A 193 -1.05 17.55 -25.10
N GLU A 194 -0.65 18.00 -23.92
CA GLU A 194 0.49 17.48 -23.17
C GLU A 194 -0.04 16.58 -22.04
N PRO A 195 0.14 15.25 -22.15
CA PRO A 195 -0.27 14.31 -21.11
C PRO A 195 0.37 14.69 -19.79
N LEU A 196 -0.40 14.59 -18.70
CA LEU A 196 0.13 14.83 -17.37
C LEU A 196 1.20 13.78 -17.02
N GLY A 197 2.18 14.22 -16.23
CA GLY A 197 3.07 13.31 -15.54
C GLY A 197 2.28 12.31 -14.70
N GLY A 198 2.82 11.10 -14.55
CA GLY A 198 2.24 10.12 -13.64
C GLY A 198 2.56 10.46 -12.19
N GLY A 199 1.56 10.48 -11.33
CA GLY A 199 1.74 10.53 -9.88
C GLY A 199 2.27 9.20 -9.31
N PRO A 200 2.67 9.16 -8.03
CA PRO A 200 3.29 7.99 -7.42
C PRO A 200 2.38 6.76 -7.42
N PHE A 201 1.04 6.92 -7.47
CA PHE A 201 0.10 5.80 -7.51
C PHE A 201 -0.18 5.25 -8.91
N LYS A 202 0.32 5.88 -9.99
CA LYS A 202 0.12 5.39 -11.37
C LYS A 202 0.57 3.93 -11.56
N PRO A 203 1.75 3.49 -11.08
CA PRO A 203 2.18 2.10 -11.20
C PRO A 203 1.26 1.12 -10.44
N PHE A 204 0.74 1.54 -9.28
CA PHE A 204 -0.21 0.73 -8.51
C PHE A 204 -1.57 0.60 -9.24
N LEU A 205 -2.09 1.69 -9.79
CA LEU A 205 -3.32 1.66 -10.59
C LEU A 205 -3.16 0.77 -11.83
N ALA A 206 -2.01 0.85 -12.53
CA ALA A 206 -1.70 -0.01 -13.66
C ALA A 206 -1.65 -1.51 -13.25
N ALA A 207 -1.02 -1.83 -12.12
CA ALA A 207 -0.98 -3.20 -11.60
C ALA A 207 -2.37 -3.73 -11.21
N LEU A 208 -3.21 -2.88 -10.60
CA LEU A 208 -4.61 -3.24 -10.32
C LEU A 208 -5.39 -3.50 -11.61
N HIS A 209 -5.17 -2.69 -12.65
CA HIS A 209 -5.81 -2.87 -13.94
C HIS A 209 -5.39 -4.19 -14.60
N SER A 210 -4.10 -4.49 -14.66
CA SER A 210 -3.60 -5.78 -15.17
C SER A 210 -4.19 -6.95 -14.41
N LEU A 211 -4.25 -6.87 -13.07
CA LEU A 211 -4.86 -7.89 -12.23
C LEU A 211 -6.36 -8.04 -12.49
N GLN A 212 -7.08 -6.95 -12.76
CA GLN A 212 -8.50 -7.00 -13.14
C GLN A 212 -8.73 -7.74 -14.47
N GLN A 213 -7.83 -7.58 -15.46
CA GLN A 213 -7.92 -8.26 -16.75
C GLN A 213 -7.76 -9.78 -16.65
N SER A 214 -7.14 -10.26 -15.56
CA SER A 214 -7.01 -11.70 -15.27
C SER A 214 -8.31 -12.35 -14.79
N PHE A 215 -9.39 -11.57 -14.58
CA PHE A 215 -10.70 -12.08 -14.15
C PHE A 215 -11.80 -11.76 -15.17
N PRO A 216 -12.84 -12.61 -15.29
CA PRO A 216 -14.01 -12.30 -16.11
C PRO A 216 -14.69 -10.98 -15.66
N PRO A 217 -15.14 -10.11 -16.58
CA PRO A 217 -15.76 -8.83 -16.23
C PRO A 217 -16.97 -8.93 -15.28
N SER A 218 -17.76 -10.00 -15.41
CA SER A 218 -18.92 -10.28 -14.56
C SER A 218 -18.57 -10.59 -13.10
N GLU A 219 -17.34 -11.05 -12.83
CA GLU A 219 -16.91 -11.58 -11.52
C GLU A 219 -15.63 -10.93 -11.00
N ALA A 220 -15.23 -9.79 -11.57
CA ALA A 220 -14.00 -9.12 -11.22
C ALA A 220 -13.97 -8.79 -9.70
N PRO A 221 -13.02 -9.35 -8.93
CA PRO A 221 -12.95 -9.17 -7.49
C PRO A 221 -12.45 -7.78 -7.08
N ILE A 222 -11.91 -7.01 -8.03
CA ILE A 222 -11.42 -5.66 -7.81
C ILE A 222 -12.32 -4.69 -8.57
N ARG A 223 -12.77 -3.63 -7.89
CA ARG A 223 -13.43 -2.47 -8.50
C ARG A 223 -12.59 -1.24 -8.24
N THR A 224 -12.35 -0.47 -9.30
CA THR A 224 -11.61 0.79 -9.25
C THR A 224 -12.57 1.92 -9.59
N ALA A 225 -12.49 3.03 -8.86
CA ALA A 225 -13.19 4.27 -9.13
C ALA A 225 -12.17 5.41 -9.17
N LEU A 226 -12.34 6.34 -10.11
CA LEU A 226 -11.56 7.56 -10.19
C LEU A 226 -12.47 8.73 -9.80
N VAL A 227 -12.06 9.49 -8.80
CA VAL A 227 -12.69 10.73 -8.36
C VAL A 227 -11.77 11.86 -8.79
N THR A 228 -12.27 12.80 -9.58
CA THR A 228 -11.47 13.94 -10.07
C THR A 228 -12.35 15.19 -10.13
N ALA A 229 -11.74 16.34 -9.84
CA ALA A 229 -12.36 17.65 -9.97
C ALA A 229 -12.28 18.19 -11.43
N ARG A 230 -11.57 17.51 -12.33
CA ARG A 230 -11.44 17.93 -13.73
C ARG A 230 -12.79 17.79 -14.46
N SER A 231 -13.29 18.92 -14.92
CA SER A 231 -14.48 19.04 -15.77
C SER A 231 -14.08 19.31 -17.23
N ALA A 232 -14.98 19.08 -18.18
CA ALA A 232 -14.71 19.44 -19.59
C ALA A 232 -14.41 20.93 -19.72
N PRO A 233 -13.30 21.37 -20.39
CA PRO A 233 -12.42 20.65 -21.33
C PRO A 233 -11.11 20.05 -20.76
N ALA A 234 -10.85 20.13 -19.45
CA ALA A 234 -9.60 19.66 -18.83
C ALA A 234 -9.40 18.12 -18.82
N HIS A 235 -10.37 17.36 -19.32
CA HIS A 235 -10.31 15.90 -19.44
C HIS A 235 -9.43 15.40 -20.60
N GLU A 236 -9.12 16.27 -21.58
CA GLU A 236 -8.32 15.87 -22.76
C GLU A 236 -6.87 15.46 -22.41
N ARG A 237 -6.34 15.94 -21.28
CA ARG A 237 -4.97 15.63 -20.80
C ARG A 237 -4.84 14.28 -20.09
N VAL A 238 -5.97 13.63 -19.81
CA VAL A 238 -6.07 12.44 -18.94
C VAL A 238 -6.17 11.14 -19.73
N ILE A 239 -6.37 11.22 -21.06
CA ILE A 239 -6.50 10.07 -21.99
C ILE A 239 -5.14 9.69 -22.57
#